data_AF-A0AAD4STU6-F1
#
_entry.id   AF-A0AAD4STU6-F1
#
_cell.length_a   1.000
_cell.length_b   1.000
_cell.length_c   1.000
_cell.angle_alpha   90.00
_cell.angle_beta   90.00
_cell.angle_gamma   90.00
#
_symmetry.space_group_name_H-M   'P 1'
#
loop_
_entity.id
_entity.type
_entity.pdbx_description
1 polymer ?
#
loop_
_entity_poly.entity_id
_entity_poly.type
_entity_poly.pdbx_seq_one_letter_code
_entity_poly.pdbx_strand_id
1 'polypeptide(L)' 'MEVSIDNVKNRLKTWKESYAAMSYLLNRSGFGRHPTNNTLTTPDSVWKDFLK' A
#
# COMPACT_ATOMS: atom_id res chain seq x y z
N MET A 1 23.63 -14.22 7.44
CA MET A 1 23.61 -12.91 6.77
C MET A 1 23.56 -11.85 7.85
N GLU A 2 24.57 -11.00 7.92
CA GLU A 2 24.57 -9.87 8.85
C GLU A 2 23.72 -8.75 8.23
N VAL A 3 22.71 -8.27 8.96
CA VAL A 3 21.83 -7.19 8.48
C VAL A 3 22.56 -5.86 8.70
N SER A 4 22.93 -5.19 7.62
CA SER A 4 23.57 -3.88 7.70
C SER A 4 22.54 -2.75 7.86
N ILE A 5 23.00 -1.60 8.35
CA ILE A 5 22.19 -0.37 8.41
C ILE A 5 21.67 0.01 7.01
N ASP A 6 22.44 -0.24 5.96
CA ASP A 6 22.03 0.05 4.59
C ASP A 6 20.92 -0.90 4.11
N ASN A 7 20.94 -2.17 4.53
CA ASN A 7 19.84 -3.09 4.27
C ASN A 7 18.54 -2.58 4.93
N VAL A 8 18.63 -2.09 6.18
CA VAL A 8 17.48 -1.52 6.91
C VAL A 8 16.96 -0.26 6.22
N LYS A 9 17.85 0.67 5.83
CA LYS A 9 17.47 1.89 5.12
C LYS A 9 16.77 1.59 3.80
N ASN A 10 17.30 0.64 3.01
CA ASN A 10 16.67 0.23 1.76
C ASN A 10 15.28 -0.37 2.00
N ARG A 11 15.14 -1.24 3.00
CA ARG A 11 13.83 -1.82 3.34
C ARG A 11 12.83 -0.75 3.78
N LEU A 12 13.28 0.19 4.60
CA LEU A 12 12.45 1.30 5.07
C LEU A 12 11.98 2.19 3.91
N LYS A 13 12.86 2.44 2.91
CA LYS A 13 12.49 3.18 1.70
C LYS A 13 11.34 2.49 0.96
N THR A 14 11.47 1.19 0.68
CA THR A 14 10.41 0.40 0.02
C THR A 14 9.10 0.40 0.81
N TRP A 15 9.18 0.33 2.14
CA TRP A 15 7.98 0.39 2.99
C TRP A 15 7.31 1.75 2.98
N LYS A 16 8.08 2.86 2.97
CA LYS A 16 7.53 4.21 2.84
C LYS A 16 6.82 4.39 1.51
N GLU A 17 7.41 3.93 0.41
CA GLU A 17 6.79 3.97 -0.92
C GLU A 17 5.49 3.16 -0.96
N SER A 18 5.51 1.94 -0.42
CA SER A 18 4.33 1.07 -0.34
C SER A 18 3.21 1.70 0.52
N TYR A 19 3.58 2.28 1.66
CA TYR A 19 2.64 2.95 2.55
C TYR A 19 2.02 4.20 1.90
N ALA A 20 2.83 4.99 1.20
CA ALA A 20 2.34 6.17 0.48
C ALA A 20 1.33 5.78 -0.60
N ALA A 21 1.60 4.72 -1.38
CA ALA A 21 0.69 4.21 -2.39
C ALA A 21 -0.65 3.73 -1.79
N MET A 22 -0.59 2.95 -0.70
CA MET A 22 -1.82 2.50 0.00
C MET A 22 -2.61 3.68 0.57
N SER A 23 -1.93 4.66 1.18
CA SER A 23 -2.58 5.84 1.77
C SER A 23 -3.27 6.69 0.71
N TYR A 24 -2.64 6.84 -0.46
CA TYR A 24 -3.23 7.52 -1.60
C TYR A 24 -4.54 6.85 -2.06
N LEU A 25 -4.55 5.51 -2.16
CA LEU A 25 -5.74 4.76 -2.55
C LEU A 25 -6.84 4.86 -1.48
N LEU A 26 -6.49 4.73 -0.20
CA LEU A 26 -7.44 4.81 0.92
C LEU A 26 -8.10 6.18 1.09
N ASN A 27 -7.46 7.25 0.62
CA ASN A 27 -8.05 8.59 0.59
C ASN A 27 -9.09 8.78 -0.53
N ARG A 28 -9.31 7.78 -1.39
CA ARG A 28 -10.31 7.81 -2.46
C ARG A 28 -11.56 7.05 -2.08
N SER A 29 -12.71 7.50 -2.58
CA SER A 29 -13.99 6.83 -2.37
C SER A 29 -13.97 5.40 -2.95
N GLY A 30 -14.56 4.47 -2.21
CA GLY A 30 -14.67 3.06 -2.61
C GLY A 30 -13.48 2.18 -2.21
N PHE A 31 -12.35 2.77 -1.79
CA PHE A 31 -11.22 2.01 -1.24
C PHE A 31 -11.29 1.91 0.28
N GLY A 32 -11.00 0.73 0.80
CA GLY A 32 -10.94 0.47 2.24
C GLY A 32 -9.80 -0.46 2.59
N ARG A 33 -9.67 -0.74 3.90
CA ARG A 33 -8.75 -1.77 4.43
C ARG A 33 -9.55 -2.99 4.86
N HIS A 34 -9.04 -4.16 4.50
CA HIS A 34 -9.49 -5.41 5.07
C HIS A 34 -9.19 -5.41 6.58
N PRO A 35 -10.15 -5.80 7.43
CA PRO A 35 -10.04 -5.67 8.88
C PRO A 35 -8.95 -6.55 9.51
N THR A 36 -8.54 -7.65 8.87
CA THR A 36 -7.67 -8.66 9.51
C THR A 36 -6.23 -8.71 8.99
N ASN A 37 -5.97 -8.23 7.77
CA ASN A 37 -4.66 -8.40 7.13
C ASN A 37 -4.13 -7.11 6.51
N ASN A 38 -4.74 -5.97 6.85
CA ASN A 38 -4.33 -4.64 6.40
C ASN A 38 -4.20 -4.50 4.85
N THR A 39 -4.88 -5.38 4.11
CA THR A 39 -4.86 -5.39 2.64
C THR A 39 -5.88 -4.40 2.10
N LEU A 40 -5.62 -3.80 0.95
CA LEU A 40 -6.58 -2.93 0.30
C LEU A 40 -7.79 -3.74 -0.19
N THR A 41 -9.00 -3.28 0.14
CA THR A 41 -10.26 -3.89 -0.28
C THR A 41 -11.08 -2.87 -1.05
N THR A 42 -11.55 -3.25 -2.23
CA THR A 42 -12.42 -2.42 -3.06
C THR A 42 -13.13 -3.30 -4.09
N PRO A 43 -14.36 -2.96 -4.52
CA PRO A 43 -15.02 -3.65 -5.62
C PRO A 43 -14.27 -3.49 -6.96
N ASP A 44 -14.36 -4.50 -7.84
CA ASP A 44 -13.74 -4.46 -9.17
C ASP A 44 -14.20 -3.28 -10.03
N SER A 45 -15.44 -2.81 -9.85
CA SER A 45 -15.96 -1.63 -10.55
C SER A 45 -15.18 -0.37 -10.21
N VAL A 46 -14.83 -0.17 -8.93
CA VAL A 46 -14.04 0.97 -8.46
C VAL A 46 -12.62 0.91 -9.00
N TRP A 47 -12.02 -0.30 -9.07
CA TRP A 47 -10.73 -0.49 -9.74
C TRP A 47 -10.78 -0.11 -11.22
N LYS A 48 -11.80 -0.57 -11.95
CA LYS A 48 -11.98 -0.27 -13.37
C LYS A 48 -12.16 1.23 -13.60
N ASP A 49 -12.89 1.91 -12.73
CA ASP A 49 -13.10 3.35 -12.85
C ASP A 49 -11.85 4.17 -12.49
N PHE A 50 -11.05 3.71 -11.53
CA PHE A 50 -9.78 4.34 -11.17
C PHE A 50 -8.69 4.21 -12.27
N LEU A 51 -8.71 3.11 -13.02
CA LEU A 51 -7.71 2.80 -14.07
C LEU A 51 -8.06 3.33 -15.47
N LYS A 52 -9.25 3.92 -15.64
CA LYS A 52 -9.63 4.64 -16.88
C LYS A 52 -8.83 5.92 -17.03
#